data_AF-A0A8H7NJW1-F1
#
_entry.id   AF-A0A8H7NJW1-F1
#
_cell.length_a   1.000
_cell.length_b   1.000
_cell.length_c   1.000
_cell.angle_alpha   90.00
_cell.angle_beta   90.00
_cell.angle_gamma   90.00
#
_symmetry.space_group_name_H-M   'P 1'
#
loop_
_entity.id
_entity.type
_entity.pdbx_description
1 polymer ?
#
loop_
_entity_poly.entity_id
_entity_poly.type
_entity_poly.pdbx_seq_one_letter_code
_entity_poly.pdbx_strand_id
1 'polypeptide(L)'
;MRTYDDSFSGVRIYPGKGKIYVRGDSKVFRFQNGKSESLFLQRKNPRRIAWTVLYRRQHRKGISEEVAKKRTRRTVKAQRGIVGASLDVIKEKRSQRPEARNAARAAAIKESKEKKAASAAAKKAEKAKSAAAAKGSAARGQVSKQGAKGLPPRSPRLPAKRLSLMNPKFLRERESAVLVSFRPVLLQSRVHGMP
;
A
#
# COMPACT_ATOMS: atom_id res chain seq x y z
N MET A 1 13.23 -14.19 45.99
CA MET A 1 14.54 -13.51 45.79
C MET A 1 14.87 -13.48 44.30
N ARG A 2 15.40 -12.36 43.76
CA ARG A 2 15.63 -12.20 42.31
C ARG A 2 16.89 -12.93 41.86
N THR A 3 16.78 -13.73 40.79
CA THR A 3 17.92 -14.34 40.09
C THR A 3 18.34 -13.44 38.94
N TYR A 4 19.64 -13.39 38.63
CA TYR A 4 20.17 -12.69 37.47
C TYR A 4 20.78 -13.70 36.49
N ASP A 5 21.00 -13.30 35.25
CA ASP A 5 21.76 -14.11 34.29
C ASP A 5 23.17 -13.54 34.13
N ASP A 6 24.15 -14.44 34.02
CA ASP A 6 25.54 -14.09 33.71
C ASP A 6 25.63 -13.51 32.29
N SER A 7 26.23 -12.33 32.18
CA SER A 7 26.37 -11.59 30.93
C SER A 7 27.27 -12.28 29.90
N PHE A 8 28.21 -13.13 30.34
CA PHE A 8 29.10 -13.87 29.44
C PHE A 8 28.57 -15.28 29.16
N SER A 9 28.28 -16.04 30.22
CA SER A 9 27.93 -17.45 30.08
C SER A 9 26.44 -17.72 29.85
N GLY A 10 25.57 -16.83 30.31
CA GLY A 10 24.11 -17.02 30.31
C GLY A 10 23.58 -17.96 31.40
N VAL A 11 24.41 -18.30 32.40
CA VAL A 11 24.01 -19.14 33.55
C VAL A 11 23.32 -18.29 34.61
N ARG A 12 22.37 -18.89 35.34
CA ARG A 12 21.65 -18.24 36.44
C ARG A 12 22.57 -17.95 37.64
N ILE A 13 22.62 -16.70 38.07
CA ILE A 13 23.32 -16.19 39.24
C ILE A 13 22.32 -16.10 40.40
N TYR A 14 22.53 -16.95 41.39
CA TYR A 14 21.80 -16.89 42.64
C TYR A 14 22.38 -15.83 43.58
N PRO A 15 21.57 -15.30 44.51
CA PRO A 15 22.02 -14.30 45.47
C PRO A 15 23.20 -14.79 46.31
N GLY A 16 24.12 -13.89 46.65
CA GLY A 16 25.38 -14.22 47.33
C GLY A 16 26.45 -14.86 46.44
N LYS A 17 26.24 -14.92 45.12
CA LYS A 17 27.25 -15.40 44.15
C LYS A 17 27.63 -14.33 43.15
N GLY A 18 28.85 -14.48 42.63
CA GLY A 18 29.33 -13.67 41.51
C GLY A 18 29.79 -12.27 41.89
N LYS A 19 29.99 -11.45 40.86
CA LYS A 19 30.41 -10.05 40.97
C LYS A 19 29.68 -9.20 39.94
N ILE A 20 29.61 -7.89 40.22
CA ILE A 20 29.07 -6.90 39.32
C ILE A 20 30.22 -6.04 38.81
N TYR A 21 30.36 -5.97 37.48
CA TYR A 21 31.33 -5.11 36.82
C TYR A 21 30.58 -3.98 36.10
N VAL A 22 30.88 -2.74 36.46
CA VAL A 22 30.33 -1.55 35.80
C VAL A 22 31.40 -0.99 34.89
N ARG A 23 31.11 -0.94 33.59
CA ARG A 23 32.01 -0.36 32.59
C ARG A 23 31.80 1.16 32.56
N GLY A 24 32.81 1.91 32.11
CA GLY A 24 32.77 3.38 32.03
C GLY A 24 31.61 3.97 31.20
N ASP A 25 30.99 3.18 30.32
CA ASP A 25 29.75 3.55 29.61
C ASP A 25 28.47 3.25 30.41
N SER A 26 28.58 3.13 31.74
CA SER A 26 27.51 2.81 32.69
C SER A 26 26.81 1.46 32.45
N LYS A 27 27.38 0.58 31.62
CA LYS A 27 26.83 -0.77 31.41
C LYS A 27 27.21 -1.69 32.55
N VAL A 28 26.20 -2.33 33.11
CA VAL A 28 26.33 -3.28 34.21
C VAL A 28 26.41 -4.70 33.66
N PHE A 29 27.53 -5.36 33.92
CA PHE A 29 27.76 -6.76 33.62
C PHE A 29 27.73 -7.56 34.93
N ARG A 30 27.11 -8.73 34.90
CA ARG A 30 27.03 -9.64 36.05
C ARG A 30 27.73 -10.93 35.69
N PHE A 31 28.65 -11.38 36.54
CA PHE A 31 29.45 -12.58 36.32
C PHE A 31 29.21 -13.58 37.44
N GLN A 32 29.05 -14.86 37.12
CA GLN A 32 28.86 -15.90 38.13
C GLN A 32 30.18 -16.27 38.83
N ASN A 33 31.29 -16.30 38.08
CA ASN A 33 32.60 -16.77 38.53
C ASN A 33 33.75 -15.98 37.89
N GLY A 34 34.97 -16.12 38.43
CA GLY A 34 36.17 -15.45 37.87
C GLY A 34 36.52 -15.89 36.45
N LYS A 35 36.09 -17.08 36.01
CA LYS A 35 36.29 -17.57 34.64
C LYS A 35 35.52 -16.71 33.62
N SER A 36 34.24 -16.43 33.90
CA SER A 36 33.39 -15.59 33.05
C SER A 36 33.89 -14.14 32.98
N GLU A 37 34.34 -13.60 34.10
CA GLU A 37 34.94 -12.27 34.20
C GLU A 37 36.26 -12.18 33.42
N SER A 38 37.18 -13.12 33.64
CA SER A 38 38.49 -13.13 32.96
C SER A 38 38.34 -13.21 31.45
N LEU A 39 37.46 -14.09 30.94
CA LEU A 39 37.21 -14.19 29.50
C LEU A 39 36.57 -12.93 28.91
N PHE A 40 35.72 -12.24 29.68
CA PHE A 40 35.14 -10.96 29.27
C PHE A 40 36.19 -9.85 29.20
N LEU A 41 37.08 -9.74 30.19
CA LEU A 41 38.16 -8.75 30.21
C LEU A 41 39.19 -8.99 29.10
N GLN A 42 39.45 -10.26 28.77
CA GLN A 42 40.24 -10.67 27.60
C GLN A 42 39.51 -10.42 26.26
N ARG A 43 38.31 -9.83 26.27
CA ARG A 43 37.49 -9.52 25.09
C ARG A 43 37.19 -10.75 24.23
N LYS A 44 37.09 -11.93 24.85
CA LYS A 44 36.69 -13.16 24.13
C LYS A 44 35.20 -13.08 23.78
N ASN A 45 34.85 -13.56 22.59
CA ASN A 45 33.47 -13.59 22.16
C ASN A 45 32.77 -14.86 22.68
N PRO A 46 31.71 -14.76 23.51
CA PRO A 46 31.01 -15.93 24.05
C PRO A 46 30.45 -16.84 22.94
N ARG A 47 30.15 -16.30 21.74
CA ARG A 47 29.70 -17.07 20.56
C ARG A 47 30.74 -18.03 19.99
N ARG A 48 32.01 -17.92 20.41
CA ARG A 48 33.10 -18.82 20.03
C ARG A 48 33.46 -19.82 21.14
N ILE A 49 32.87 -19.68 22.32
CA ILE A 49 33.20 -20.48 23.50
C ILE A 49 32.11 -21.52 23.75
N ALA A 50 32.46 -22.78 23.54
CA ALA A 50 31.52 -23.90 23.42
C ALA A 50 30.56 -24.10 24.61
N TRP A 51 31.04 -23.85 25.83
CA TRP A 51 30.29 -24.08 27.07
C TRP A 51 29.24 -23.00 27.37
N THR A 52 29.27 -21.86 26.67
CA THR A 52 28.31 -20.77 26.92
C THR A 52 26.92 -21.07 26.34
N VAL A 53 25.89 -20.50 26.95
CA VAL A 53 24.51 -20.62 26.46
C VAL A 53 24.38 -19.96 25.07
N LEU A 54 25.08 -18.85 24.82
CA LEU A 54 25.05 -18.16 23.52
C LEU A 54 25.61 -19.04 22.40
N TYR A 55 26.75 -19.70 22.62
CA TYR A 55 27.30 -20.65 21.66
C TYR A 55 26.31 -21.77 21.36
N ARG A 56 25.77 -22.40 22.40
CA ARG A 56 24.82 -23.51 22.26
C ARG A 56 23.58 -23.10 21.48
N ARG A 57 23.04 -21.89 21.72
CA ARG A 57 21.89 -21.36 20.97
C ARG A 57 22.19 -21.16 19.48
N GLN A 58 23.34 -20.58 19.15
CA GLN A 58 23.76 -20.39 17.75
C GLN A 58 23.95 -21.71 17.01
N HIS A 59 24.52 -22.72 17.70
CA HIS A 59 24.79 -24.04 17.14
C HIS A 59 23.62 -25.02 17.34
N ARG A 60 22.44 -24.51 17.75
CA ARG A 60 21.20 -25.29 17.97
C ARG A 60 21.38 -26.49 18.89
N LYS A 61 22.33 -26.43 19.81
CA LYS A 61 22.60 -27.49 20.79
C LYS A 61 21.55 -27.42 21.90
N GLY A 62 20.76 -28.49 22.04
CA GLY A 62 19.76 -28.61 23.11
C GLY A 62 18.56 -27.67 22.97
N ILE A 63 18.33 -27.10 21.78
CA ILE A 63 17.04 -26.50 21.44
C ILE A 63 16.20 -27.63 20.85
N SER A 64 15.09 -28.00 21.50
CA SER A 64 14.07 -28.77 20.81
C SER A 64 13.55 -27.91 19.66
N GLU A 65 13.63 -28.41 18.43
CA GLU A 65 13.16 -27.71 17.22
C GLU A 65 11.65 -27.38 17.26
N GLU A 66 10.98 -27.86 18.30
CA GLU A 66 9.59 -27.67 18.66
C GLU A 66 9.26 -26.33 19.33
N VAL A 67 10.17 -25.35 19.34
CA VAL A 67 9.78 -23.95 19.59
C VAL A 67 8.96 -23.49 18.39
N ALA A 68 7.68 -23.84 18.46
CA ALA A 68 6.65 -23.72 17.44
C ALA A 68 6.92 -22.54 16.52
N LYS A 69 7.12 -22.82 15.22
CA LYS A 69 7.00 -21.80 14.17
C LYS A 69 5.74 -21.01 14.51
N LYS A 70 5.89 -19.72 14.86
CA LYS A 70 4.76 -18.84 15.18
C LYS A 70 3.85 -18.84 13.95
N ARG A 71 2.84 -19.72 13.95
CA ARG A 71 1.81 -19.73 12.92
C ARG A 71 0.95 -18.52 13.20
N THR A 72 1.07 -17.50 12.35
CA THR A 72 0.21 -16.31 12.41
C THR A 72 -1.22 -16.78 12.15
N ARG A 73 -2.10 -16.63 13.16
CA ARG A 73 -3.52 -16.97 13.01
C ARG A 73 -4.18 -15.94 12.09
N ARG A 74 -4.59 -16.35 10.89
CA ARG A 74 -5.43 -15.52 10.02
C ARG A 74 -6.87 -15.61 10.51
N THR A 75 -7.39 -14.51 11.04
CA THR A 75 -8.80 -14.45 11.49
C THR A 75 -9.61 -13.74 10.41
N VAL A 76 -10.43 -14.50 9.67
CA VAL A 76 -11.41 -13.93 8.75
C VAL A 76 -12.68 -13.65 9.55
N LYS A 77 -13.09 -12.38 9.62
CA LYS A 77 -14.33 -11.97 10.31
C LYS A 77 -15.51 -12.18 9.36
N ALA A 78 -16.60 -12.77 9.85
CA ALA A 78 -17.85 -12.87 9.10
C ALA A 78 -18.48 -11.48 8.90
N GLN A 79 -19.03 -11.21 7.71
CA GLN A 79 -19.87 -10.02 7.49
C GLN A 79 -21.14 -10.11 8.35
N ARG A 80 -21.56 -8.99 8.93
CA ARG A 80 -22.82 -8.82 9.68
C ARG A 80 -23.83 -8.01 8.86
N GLY A 81 -25.11 -8.22 9.14
CA GLY A 81 -26.19 -7.46 8.52
C GLY A 81 -26.12 -6.00 8.91
N ILE A 82 -26.66 -5.12 8.07
CA ILE A 82 -26.71 -3.68 8.30
C ILE A 82 -28.18 -3.32 8.56
N VAL A 83 -28.45 -2.35 9.43
CA VAL A 83 -29.82 -1.87 9.66
C VAL A 83 -30.44 -1.44 8.32
N GLY A 84 -31.59 -2.01 7.96
CA GLY A 84 -32.27 -1.77 6.68
C GLY A 84 -31.98 -2.80 5.57
N ALA A 85 -31.03 -3.72 5.74
CA ALA A 85 -30.84 -4.87 4.84
C ALA A 85 -30.19 -6.07 5.56
N SER A 86 -30.88 -7.20 5.60
CA SER A 86 -30.32 -8.44 6.14
C SER A 86 -29.17 -8.97 5.27
N LEU A 87 -28.33 -9.84 5.85
CA LEU A 87 -27.18 -10.42 5.15
C LEU A 87 -27.58 -11.18 3.88
N ASP A 88 -28.73 -11.82 3.88
CA ASP A 88 -29.19 -12.65 2.77
C ASP A 88 -29.59 -11.79 1.57
N VAL A 89 -30.29 -10.68 1.82
CA VAL A 89 -30.61 -9.69 0.78
C VAL A 89 -29.34 -9.08 0.17
N ILE A 90 -28.30 -8.83 0.99
CA ILE A 90 -27.02 -8.30 0.51
C ILE A 90 -26.29 -9.33 -0.34
N LYS A 91 -26.28 -10.61 0.06
CA LYS A 91 -25.66 -11.69 -0.71
C LYS A 91 -26.36 -11.92 -2.04
N GLU A 92 -27.69 -11.93 -2.07
CA GLU A 92 -28.49 -12.09 -3.29
C GLU A 92 -28.24 -10.96 -4.28
N LYS A 93 -28.28 -9.71 -3.83
CA LYS A 93 -27.96 -8.57 -4.71
C LYS A 93 -26.50 -8.63 -5.22
N ARG A 94 -25.58 -9.13 -4.40
CA ARG A 94 -24.16 -9.27 -4.76
C ARG A 94 -23.87 -10.48 -5.65
N SER A 95 -24.70 -11.52 -5.63
CA SER A 95 -24.57 -12.70 -6.48
C SER A 95 -25.20 -12.54 -7.86
N GLN A 96 -26.08 -11.55 -8.06
CA GLN A 96 -26.65 -11.25 -9.38
C GLN A 96 -25.56 -11.09 -10.45
N ARG A 97 -25.71 -11.79 -11.58
CA ARG A 97 -24.75 -11.75 -12.69
C ARG A 97 -24.61 -10.32 -13.25
N PRO A 98 -23.40 -9.93 -13.72
CA PRO A 98 -23.16 -8.58 -14.22
C PRO A 98 -24.05 -8.21 -15.41
N GLU A 99 -24.46 -9.19 -16.22
CA GLU A 99 -25.39 -9.01 -17.34
C GLU A 99 -26.77 -8.51 -16.88
N ALA A 100 -27.34 -9.14 -15.84
CA ALA A 100 -28.62 -8.72 -15.27
C ALA A 100 -28.53 -7.30 -14.67
N ARG A 101 -27.39 -6.95 -14.05
CA ARG A 101 -27.16 -5.59 -13.53
C ARG A 101 -27.04 -4.56 -14.65
N ASN A 102 -26.37 -4.91 -15.74
CA ASN A 102 -26.18 -4.01 -16.87
C ASN A 102 -27.50 -3.80 -17.64
N ALA A 103 -28.33 -4.84 -17.78
CA ALA A 103 -29.66 -4.73 -18.35
C ALA A 103 -30.57 -3.80 -17.51
N ALA A 104 -30.60 -3.99 -16.19
CA ALA A 104 -31.36 -3.12 -15.28
C ALA A 104 -30.88 -1.67 -15.32
N ARG A 105 -29.55 -1.44 -15.41
CA ARG A 105 -28.97 -0.09 -15.61
C ARG A 105 -29.38 0.51 -16.94
N ALA A 106 -29.35 -0.26 -18.03
CA ALA A 106 -29.71 0.22 -19.36
C ALA A 106 -31.19 0.61 -19.42
N ALA A 107 -32.09 -0.18 -18.82
CA ALA A 107 -33.51 0.13 -18.70
C ALA A 107 -33.73 1.43 -17.90
N ALA A 108 -33.10 1.56 -16.72
CA ALA A 108 -33.21 2.77 -15.91
C ALA A 108 -32.67 4.03 -16.62
N ILE A 109 -31.61 3.90 -17.41
CA ILE A 109 -31.07 5.01 -18.22
C ILE A 109 -32.05 5.42 -19.31
N LYS A 110 -32.71 4.46 -19.99
CA LYS A 110 -33.72 4.74 -21.01
C LYS A 110 -34.92 5.47 -20.40
N GLU A 111 -35.48 4.95 -19.32
CA GLU A 111 -36.57 5.60 -18.59
C GLU A 111 -36.19 7.00 -18.10
N SER A 112 -34.97 7.19 -17.59
CA SER A 112 -34.50 8.52 -17.17
C SER A 112 -34.38 9.50 -18.34
N LYS A 113 -33.92 9.04 -19.51
CA LYS A 113 -33.85 9.86 -20.72
C LYS A 113 -35.24 10.23 -21.23
N GLU A 114 -36.18 9.29 -21.22
CA GLU A 114 -37.57 9.52 -21.62
C GLU A 114 -38.28 10.50 -20.66
N LYS A 115 -38.12 10.33 -19.34
CA LYS A 115 -38.63 11.28 -18.34
C LYS A 115 -38.00 12.68 -18.49
N LYS A 116 -36.72 12.77 -18.84
CA LYS A 116 -36.05 14.04 -19.14
C LYS A 116 -36.57 14.68 -20.44
N ALA A 117 -36.81 13.88 -21.48
CA ALA A 117 -37.38 14.36 -22.74
C ALA A 117 -38.83 14.85 -22.55
N ALA A 118 -39.66 14.10 -21.81
CA ALA A 118 -41.03 14.47 -21.49
C ALA A 118 -41.09 15.74 -20.63
N SER A 119 -40.25 15.87 -19.60
CA SER A 119 -40.18 17.10 -18.79
C SER A 119 -39.60 18.29 -19.57
N ALA A 120 -38.69 18.07 -20.51
CA ALA A 120 -38.21 19.12 -21.42
C ALA A 120 -39.29 19.55 -22.43
N ALA A 121 -40.09 18.62 -22.96
CA ALA A 121 -41.21 18.90 -23.84
C ALA A 121 -42.33 19.65 -23.10
N ALA A 122 -42.67 19.23 -21.88
CA ALA A 122 -43.60 19.94 -21.02
C ALA A 122 -43.12 21.37 -20.73
N LYS A 123 -41.84 21.56 -20.37
CA LYS A 123 -41.26 22.91 -20.16
C LYS A 123 -41.25 23.77 -21.43
N LYS A 124 -41.09 23.19 -22.63
CA LYS A 124 -41.18 23.91 -23.90
C LYS A 124 -42.62 24.28 -24.25
N ALA A 125 -43.58 23.39 -24.00
CA ALA A 125 -45.01 23.65 -24.21
C ALA A 125 -45.54 24.73 -23.25
N GLU A 126 -45.05 24.75 -22.00
CA GLU A 126 -45.43 25.74 -21.00
C GLU A 126 -44.84 27.12 -21.32
N LYS A 127 -43.56 27.18 -21.76
CA LYS A 127 -42.96 28.41 -22.33
C LYS A 127 -43.64 28.92 -23.61
N ALA A 128 -44.16 28.03 -24.45
CA ALA A 128 -44.90 28.41 -25.65
C ALA A 128 -46.30 28.98 -25.31
N LYS A 129 -46.95 28.44 -24.26
CA LYS A 129 -48.21 29.00 -23.73
C LYS A 129 -48.01 30.36 -23.06
N SER A 130 -46.92 30.54 -22.31
CA SER A 130 -46.57 31.86 -21.74
C SER A 130 -46.16 32.89 -22.80
N ALA A 131 -45.59 32.45 -23.94
CA ALA A 131 -45.29 33.32 -25.08
C ALA A 131 -46.52 33.65 -25.94
N ALA A 132 -47.52 32.75 -26.00
CA ALA A 132 -48.80 33.02 -26.66
C ALA A 132 -49.67 34.01 -25.86
N ALA A 133 -49.59 33.99 -24.53
CA ALA A 133 -50.19 35.02 -23.67
C ALA A 133 -49.54 36.41 -23.82
N ALA A 134 -48.35 36.50 -24.43
CA ALA A 134 -47.64 37.76 -24.71
C ALA A 134 -47.89 38.33 -26.12
N LYS A 135 -48.63 37.63 -27.00
CA LYS A 135 -48.99 38.12 -28.36
C LYS A 135 -50.24 39.01 -28.38
N GLY A 136 -50.43 39.80 -27.32
CA GLY A 136 -51.46 40.85 -27.22
C GLY A 136 -50.92 42.28 -27.36
N SER A 137 -49.67 42.48 -27.79
CA SER A 137 -49.15 43.82 -28.07
C SER A 137 -48.09 43.81 -29.17
N ALA A 138 -48.51 44.16 -30.39
CA ALA A 138 -47.62 44.49 -31.50
C ALA A 138 -47.26 45.98 -31.44
N ALA A 139 -45.97 46.34 -31.58
CA ALA A 139 -45.48 47.37 -32.51
C ALA A 139 -44.00 47.75 -32.28
N ARG A 140 -43.28 47.91 -33.41
CA ARG A 140 -41.98 48.59 -33.65
C ARG A 140 -40.71 47.90 -33.13
N GLY A 141 -39.65 47.72 -33.92
CA GLY A 141 -39.33 48.11 -35.29
C GLY A 141 -37.86 47.75 -35.55
N GLN A 142 -37.53 47.31 -36.76
CA GLN A 142 -36.15 47.06 -37.21
C GLN A 142 -35.48 48.37 -37.64
N VAL A 143 -34.20 48.60 -37.29
CA VAL A 143 -33.18 49.28 -38.13
C VAL A 143 -31.77 48.74 -37.78
N SER A 144 -30.89 48.85 -38.76
CA SER A 144 -29.68 48.14 -39.18
C SER A 144 -28.30 48.56 -38.59
N LYS A 145 -27.44 47.54 -38.43
CA LYS A 145 -26.09 47.33 -39.03
C LYS A 145 -25.14 48.52 -39.29
N GLN A 146 -24.15 48.70 -38.41
CA GLN A 146 -22.70 49.00 -38.61
C GLN A 146 -22.18 49.55 -37.28
N GLY A 147 -21.03 49.23 -36.70
CA GLY A 147 -19.85 48.49 -37.12
C GLY A 147 -18.68 49.07 -36.32
N ALA A 148 -18.32 48.47 -35.19
CA ALA A 148 -17.08 48.78 -34.47
C ALA A 148 -16.48 47.46 -33.95
N LYS A 149 -15.47 46.96 -34.65
CA LYS A 149 -14.47 46.04 -34.09
C LYS A 149 -13.74 46.83 -32.99
N GLY A 150 -13.42 46.36 -31.79
CA GLY A 150 -13.36 45.04 -31.20
C GLY A 150 -12.17 45.08 -30.25
N LEU A 151 -12.34 44.72 -28.98
CA LEU A 151 -11.35 44.11 -28.07
C LEU A 151 -12.08 43.72 -26.75
N PRO A 152 -11.75 42.59 -26.11
CA PRO A 152 -12.71 41.84 -25.29
C PRO A 152 -12.72 42.18 -23.78
N PRO A 153 -13.89 42.13 -23.10
CA PRO A 153 -13.95 42.20 -21.65
C PRO A 153 -13.72 40.81 -21.01
N ARG A 154 -12.83 40.79 -20.02
CA ARG A 154 -12.55 39.69 -19.09
C ARG A 154 -13.83 39.21 -18.38
N SER A 155 -14.03 37.89 -18.35
CA SER A 155 -14.71 37.20 -17.25
C SER A 155 -13.98 35.87 -16.97
N PRO A 156 -13.98 35.39 -15.70
CA PRO A 156 -13.01 34.40 -15.22
C PRO A 156 -13.38 32.99 -15.69
N ARG A 157 -12.45 32.34 -16.41
CA ARG A 157 -12.52 30.90 -16.72
C ARG A 157 -11.85 30.12 -15.58
N LEU A 158 -12.61 29.27 -14.91
CA LEU A 158 -12.08 28.18 -14.10
C LEU A 158 -11.26 27.24 -15.02
N PRO A 159 -10.04 26.84 -14.63
CA PRO A 159 -9.18 26.06 -15.52
C PRO A 159 -9.62 24.60 -15.59
N ALA A 160 -9.96 24.16 -16.80
CA ALA A 160 -9.97 22.76 -17.19
C ALA A 160 -8.53 22.23 -17.22
N LYS A 161 -8.07 21.61 -16.13
CA LYS A 161 -6.92 20.71 -16.15
C LYS A 161 -7.38 19.30 -16.53
N ARG A 162 -7.24 19.02 -17.82
CA ARG A 162 -6.59 17.83 -18.39
C ARG A 162 -6.50 16.63 -17.44
N LEU A 163 -7.43 15.71 -17.65
CA LEU A 163 -7.29 14.26 -17.61
C LEU A 163 -5.81 13.82 -17.50
N SER A 164 -5.34 13.58 -16.28
CA SER A 164 -4.15 12.77 -16.06
C SER A 164 -4.54 11.33 -16.31
N LEU A 165 -4.11 10.85 -17.48
CA LEU A 165 -4.08 9.46 -17.85
C LEU A 165 -3.55 8.59 -16.71
N MET A 166 -4.15 7.39 -16.65
CA MET A 166 -3.65 6.24 -15.93
C MET A 166 -2.13 6.18 -15.90
N ASN A 167 -1.62 5.92 -14.70
CA ASN A 167 -0.28 5.47 -14.42
C ASN A 167 -0.03 4.12 -15.15
N PRO A 168 0.87 4.05 -16.16
CA PRO A 168 1.21 2.80 -16.83
C PRO A 168 2.42 2.17 -16.13
N LYS A 169 2.18 1.23 -15.21
CA LYS A 169 3.21 0.36 -14.66
C LYS A 169 2.85 -1.13 -14.76
N PHE A 170 2.11 -1.51 -15.79
CA PHE A 170 1.90 -2.93 -16.07
C PHE A 170 1.78 -3.16 -17.59
N LEU A 171 2.67 -4.01 -18.10
CA LEU A 171 2.79 -4.59 -19.45
C LEU A 171 3.36 -3.71 -20.58
N ARG A 172 4.64 -3.96 -20.90
CA ARG A 172 5.14 -4.72 -22.08
C ARG A 172 6.64 -4.35 -22.19
N GLU A 173 7.58 -5.28 -22.11
CA GLU A 173 8.13 -5.94 -23.30
C GLU A 173 8.84 -7.26 -22.92
N ARG A 174 8.22 -8.35 -23.36
CA ARG A 174 8.94 -9.42 -24.04
C ARG A 174 8.94 -9.05 -25.54
N GLU A 175 10.02 -9.43 -26.20
CA GLU A 175 10.24 -9.49 -27.67
C GLU A 175 10.52 -8.14 -28.33
N SER A 176 11.77 -7.76 -28.55
CA SER A 176 12.66 -8.28 -29.61
C SER A 176 14.05 -7.60 -29.42
N ALA A 177 15.20 -8.21 -29.63
CA ALA A 177 15.58 -9.08 -30.74
C ALA A 177 16.61 -10.13 -30.33
N VAL A 178 16.42 -11.30 -30.93
CA VAL A 178 17.42 -12.32 -31.20
C VAL A 178 18.52 -11.70 -32.06
N LEU A 179 19.79 -11.85 -31.67
CA LEU A 179 20.85 -12.44 -32.51
C LEU A 179 22.20 -12.40 -31.77
N VAL A 180 22.74 -13.60 -31.61
CA VAL A 180 24.16 -13.96 -31.78
C VAL A 180 25.08 -13.54 -30.62
N SER A 181 25.36 -14.47 -29.70
CA SER A 181 26.46 -15.44 -29.78
C SER A 181 27.80 -14.85 -29.28
N PHE A 182 28.62 -15.72 -28.70
CA PHE A 182 30.03 -15.50 -28.35
C PHE A 182 30.36 -14.77 -27.03
N ARG A 183 30.44 -15.61 -26.01
CA ARG A 183 31.54 -15.66 -25.03
C ARG A 183 32.91 -15.34 -25.69
N PRO A 184 33.75 -14.50 -25.06
CA PRO A 184 35.19 -14.71 -25.16
C PRO A 184 35.82 -14.84 -23.76
N VAL A 185 36.36 -16.03 -23.56
CA VAL A 185 37.54 -16.29 -22.74
C VAL A 185 38.74 -15.75 -23.54
N LEU A 186 39.56 -14.87 -22.97
CA LEU A 186 41.01 -14.71 -23.16
C LEU A 186 41.43 -13.43 -22.40
N LEU A 187 42.26 -13.52 -21.36
CA LEU A 187 43.73 -13.54 -21.40
C LEU A 187 44.29 -12.14 -21.07
N GLN A 188 44.73 -11.97 -19.83
CA GLN A 188 45.74 -10.97 -19.52
C GLN A 188 46.87 -11.66 -18.74
N SER A 189 47.81 -12.17 -19.52
CA SER A 189 49.13 -12.58 -19.07
C SER A 189 49.83 -11.39 -18.42
N ARG A 190 50.22 -11.53 -17.14
CA ARG A 190 51.31 -10.73 -16.56
C ARG A 190 52.40 -11.71 -16.11
N VAL A 191 53.40 -11.80 -16.97
CA VAL A 191 54.69 -12.48 -16.77
C VAL A 191 55.54 -11.64 -15.80
N HIS A 192 56.65 -12.22 -15.35
CA HIS A 192 57.74 -11.74 -14.46
C HIS A 192 57.49 -12.10 -12.99
N GLY A 193 58.17 -13.06 -12.37
CA GLY A 193 59.50 -13.62 -12.62
C GLY A 193 60.27 -13.53 -11.30
N MET A 194 60.40 -14.66 -10.60
CA MET A 194 61.22 -14.80 -9.39
C MET A 194 62.70 -14.94 -9.76
N PRO A 195 63.58 -14.64 -8.81
CA PRO A 195 64.44 -15.68 -8.23
C PRO A 195 64.02 -16.09 -6.81
#